data_AF-A0A8J7T508-F1
#
_entry.id   AF-A0A8J7T508-F1
#
_cell.length_a   1.000
_cell.length_b   1.000
_cell.length_c   1.000
_cell.angle_alpha   90.00
_cell.angle_beta   90.00
_cell.angle_gamma   90.00
#
_symmetry.space_group_name_H-M   'P 1'
#
loop_
_entity.id
_entity.type
_entity.pdbx_description
1 polymer ?
#
loop_
_entity_poly.entity_id
_entity_poly.type
_entity_poly.pdbx_seq_one_letter_code
_entity_poly.pdbx_strand_id
1 'polypeptide(L)' 'MSSHKDVETKVILQKVHKTSSRAPVWVFAATNRRVRFSPRSRRNWRNSSIF' A
#
# COMPACT_ATOMS: atom_id res chain seq x y z
N MET A 1 -14.43 -10.11 15.58
CA MET A 1 -15.18 -9.74 14.37
C MET A 1 -14.53 -8.54 13.70
N SER A 2 -14.34 -8.55 12.38
CA SER A 2 -13.68 -7.45 11.63
C SER A 2 -14.58 -6.22 11.39
N SER A 3 -15.90 -6.30 11.65
CA SER A 3 -16.85 -5.21 11.35
C SER A 3 -16.78 -4.02 12.31
N HIS A 4 -16.56 -4.23 13.61
CA HIS A 4 -16.56 -3.17 14.63
C HIS A 4 -15.13 -2.75 14.98
N LYS A 5 -14.45 -2.13 14.02
CA LYS A 5 -13.12 -1.53 14.23
C LYS A 5 -13.26 -0.12 14.77
N ASP A 6 -12.39 0.22 15.71
CA ASP A 6 -12.16 1.60 16.15
C ASP A 6 -11.67 2.48 14.99
N VAL A 7 -11.77 3.80 15.18
CA VAL A 7 -11.46 4.79 14.14
C VAL A 7 -9.98 4.74 13.76
N GLU A 8 -9.08 4.56 14.73
CA GLU A 8 -7.64 4.50 14.49
C GLU A 8 -7.28 3.31 13.61
N THR A 9 -7.77 2.12 13.95
CA THR A 9 -7.61 0.92 13.14
C THR A 9 -8.14 1.13 11.73
N LYS A 10 -9.29 1.79 11.55
CA LYS A 10 -9.82 2.10 10.20
C LYS A 10 -8.89 3.01 9.40
N VAL A 11 -8.32 4.05 10.02
CA VAL A 11 -7.37 4.97 9.38
C VAL A 11 -6.09 4.24 8.95
N ILE A 12 -5.55 3.39 9.82
CA ILE A 12 -4.38 2.56 9.51
C ILE A 12 -4.68 1.66 8.32
N LEU A 13 -5.80 0.94 8.32
CA LEU A 13 -6.20 0.06 7.22
C LEU A 13 -6.37 0.82 5.91
N GLN A 14 -6.99 2.01 5.95
CA GLN A 14 -7.17 2.84 4.75
C GLN A 14 -5.83 3.32 4.19
N LYS A 15 -4.91 3.77 5.06
CA LYS A 15 -3.55 4.18 4.66
C LYS A 15 -2.81 3.01 4.03
N VAL A 16 -2.86 1.85 4.67
CA VAL A 16 -2.21 0.63 4.19
C VAL A 16 -2.76 0.21 2.83
N HIS A 17 -4.08 0.23 2.64
CA HIS A 17 -4.73 -0.07 1.36
C HIS A 17 -4.23 0.87 0.24
N LYS A 18 -4.19 2.19 0.49
CA LYS A 18 -3.69 3.18 -0.49
C LYS A 18 -2.22 2.93 -0.85
N THR A 19 -1.38 2.61 0.14
CA THR A 19 0.06 2.35 -0.09
C THR A 19 0.37 1.02 -0.78
N SER A 20 -0.60 0.10 -0.85
CA SER A 20 -0.47 -1.17 -1.57
C SER A 20 -0.56 -1.02 -3.09
N SER A 21 -0.89 0.17 -3.59
CA SER A 21 -0.94 0.45 -5.03
C SER A 21 0.45 0.63 -5.64
N ARG A 22 0.58 0.29 -6.92
CA ARG A 22 1.80 0.52 -7.70
C ARG A 22 2.01 2.03 -7.91
N ALA A 23 3.27 2.46 -7.94
CA ALA A 23 3.61 3.82 -8.33
C ALA A 23 3.06 4.16 -9.74
N PRO A 24 2.55 5.38 -9.97
CA PRO A 24 2.04 5.80 -11.26
C PRO A 24 3.10 5.77 -12.38
N VAL A 25 2.64 5.59 -13.62
CA VAL A 25 3.52 5.49 -14.80
C VAL A 25 4.37 6.74 -15.00
N TRP A 26 3.81 7.93 -14.75
CA TRP A 26 4.53 9.20 -14.90
C TRP A 26 5.76 9.28 -13.99
N VAL A 27 5.76 8.62 -12.83
CA VAL A 27 6.92 8.57 -11.92
C VAL A 27 8.07 7.81 -12.57
N PHE A 28 7.78 6.72 -13.28
CA PHE A 28 8.80 5.94 -13.98
C PHE A 28 9.40 6.70 -15.15
N ALA A 29 8.57 7.46 -15.87
CA ALA A 29 9.02 8.34 -16.94
C ALA A 29 9.90 9.47 -16.40
N ALA A 30 9.44 10.19 -15.38
CA ALA A 30 10.16 11.30 -14.76
C ALA A 30 11.51 10.88 -14.14
N THR A 31 11.59 9.67 -13.61
CA THR A 31 12.82 9.14 -12.99
C THR A 31 13.71 8.38 -13.96
N ASN A 32 13.45 8.40 -15.26
CA ASN A 32 14.20 7.62 -16.26
C ASN A 32 14.33 6.14 -15.84
N ARG A 33 13.23 5.53 -15.40
CA ARG A 33 13.15 4.13 -14.94
C ARG A 33 14.07 3.78 -13.76
N ARG A 34 14.53 4.76 -12.98
CA ARG A 34 15.28 4.54 -11.73
C ARG A 34 14.35 4.00 -10.64
N VAL A 35 13.14 4.55 -10.52
CA VAL A 35 12.08 3.96 -9.71
C VAL A 35 11.33 2.96 -10.60
N ARG A 36 11.16 1.72 -10.14
CA ARG A 36 10.46 0.66 -10.92
C ARG A 36 9.33 -0.01 -10.15
N PHE A 37 9.47 -0.10 -8.83
CA PHE A 37 8.48 -0.70 -7.94
C PHE A 37 8.49 0.02 -6.59
N SER A 38 7.34 0.04 -5.93
CA SER A 38 7.25 0.45 -4.53
C SER A 38 7.36 -0.81 -3.65
N PRO A 39 8.23 -0.84 -2.63
CA PRO A 39 8.35 -2.00 -1.73
C PRO A 39 7.05 -2.30 -0.99
N ARG A 40 6.20 -1.28 -0.74
CA ARG A 40 4.88 -1.43 -0.10
C ARG A 40 3.78 -1.87 -1.07
N SER A 41 3.98 -1.73 -2.39
CA SER A 41 2.99 -2.14 -3.40
C SER A 41 2.89 -3.66 -3.59
N ARG A 42 3.84 -4.44 -3.06
CA ARG A 42 3.87 -5.90 -3.17
C ARG A 42 3.28 -6.61 -1.94
N ARG A 43 2.64 -5.85 -1.05
CA ARG A 43 2.06 -6.41 0.17
C ARG A 43 0.81 -7.22 -0.19
N ASN A 44 0.86 -8.52 0.06
CA ASN A 44 -0.27 -9.41 -0.16
C ASN A 44 -0.86 -9.80 1.19
N TRP A 45 -2.19 -9.82 1.30
CA TRP A 45 -2.91 -10.19 2.52
C TRP A 45 -2.59 -11.62 3.00
N ARG A 46 -2.13 -12.51 2.10
CA ARG A 46 -1.70 -13.88 2.45
C ARG A 46 -0.28 -13.95 3.00
N ASN A 47 0.59 -13.02 2.61
CA ASN A 47 2.04 -13.13 2.85
C ASN A 47 2.54 -12.16 3.94
N SER A 48 1.72 -11.19 4.35
CA SER A 48 2.12 -10.16 5.32
C SER A 48 0.93 -9.73 6.18
N SER A 49 1.07 -9.86 7.50
CA SER A 49 0.17 -9.23 8.46
C SER A 49 0.43 -7.73 8.55
N ILE A 50 -0.61 -6.98 8.93
CA ILE A 50 -0.55 -5.53 9.19
C ILE A 50 -0.18 -5.25 10.65
N PHE A 51 -0.60 -6.17 11.52
CA PHE A 51 -0.44 -6.15 12.96
C PHE A 51 0.38 -7.35 13.40
#